data_AF-A0A419JTM0-F1
#
_entry.id   AF-A0A419JTM0-F1
#
_cell.length_a   1.000
_cell.length_b   1.000
_cell.length_c   1.000
_cell.angle_alpha   90.00
_cell.angle_beta   90.00
_cell.angle_gamma   90.00
#
_symmetry.space_group_name_H-M   'P 1'
#
loop_
_entity.id
_entity.type
_entity.pdbx_description
1 polymer ?
#
loop_
_entity_poly.entity_id
_entity_poly.type
_entity_poly.pdbx_seq_one_letter_code
_entity_poly.pdbx_strand_id
1 'polypeptide(L)' 'MLRVFNLRHGMDLSLEAPSPRYGSTPVDGPAEGVGIMRRWGFMVRNYRRLMGWDEETGVPLPETLRKLGLEELVKDLPT' A
#
# COMPACT_ATOMS: atom_id res chain seq x y z
N MET A 1 10.39 -3.90 8.31
CA MET A 1 10.31 -5.35 8.56
C MET A 1 8.97 -5.96 8.15
N LEU A 2 7.84 -5.62 8.80
CA LEU A 2 6.53 -6.29 8.54
C LEU A 2 6.07 -6.27 7.08
N ARG A 3 6.34 -5.18 6.35
CA ARG A 3 6.01 -5.11 4.91
C ARG A 3 6.70 -6.21 4.10
N VAL A 4 8.00 -6.42 4.32
CA VAL A 4 8.78 -7.48 3.65
C VAL A 4 8.27 -8.85 4.07
N PHE A 5 7.98 -9.04 5.36
CA PHE A 5 7.37 -10.29 5.85
C PHE A 5 6.06 -10.59 5.12
N ASN A 6 5.12 -9.65 5.05
CA ASN A 6 3.83 -9.89 4.39
C ASN A 6 3.98 -10.23 2.90
N LEU A 7 4.86 -9.52 2.18
CA LEU A 7 5.12 -9.79 0.76
C LEU A 7 5.65 -11.22 0.54
N ARG A 8 6.54 -11.70 1.42
CA ARG A 8 7.03 -13.09 1.38
C ARG A 8 5.95 -14.14 1.62
N HIS A 9 4.85 -13.76 2.28
CA HIS A 9 3.76 -14.65 2.64
C HIS A 9 2.53 -14.47 1.73
N GLY A 10 2.74 -13.94 0.52
CA GLY A 10 1.69 -13.87 -0.50
C GLY A 10 0.80 -12.63 -0.40
N MET A 11 1.21 -11.59 0.32
CA MET A 11 0.55 -10.30 0.18
C MET A 11 0.74 -9.76 -1.23
N ASP A 12 -0.36 -9.40 -1.89
CA ASP A 12 -0.36 -8.64 -3.12
C ASP A 12 -1.17 -7.33 -2.97
N LEU A 13 -1.13 -6.51 -4.02
CA LEU A 13 -1.69 -5.16 -4.03
C LEU A 13 -3.22 -5.12 -4.00
N SER A 14 -3.90 -6.20 -4.40
CA SER A 14 -5.36 -6.30 -4.31
C SER A 14 -5.86 -6.28 -2.87
N LEU A 15 -5.00 -6.63 -1.91
CA LEU A 15 -5.28 -6.57 -0.47
C LEU A 15 -5.13 -5.16 0.11
N GLU A 16 -4.70 -4.18 -0.68
CA GLU A 16 -4.59 -2.77 -0.26
C GLU A 16 -5.83 -1.94 -0.58
N ALA A 17 -6.99 -2.60 -0.70
CA ALA A 17 -8.28 -1.95 -0.88
C ALA A 17 -9.19 -2.21 0.33
N PRO A 18 -10.05 -1.24 0.70
CA PRO A 18 -11.07 -1.49 1.69
C PRO A 18 -12.09 -2.52 1.19
N SER A 19 -12.84 -3.11 2.12
CA SER A 19 -13.98 -3.94 1.74
C SER A 19 -15.00 -3.13 0.94
N PRO A 20 -15.79 -3.77 0.04
CA PRO A 20 -16.79 -3.07 -0.77
C PRO A 20 -17.77 -2.24 0.07
N ARG A 21 -18.15 -2.72 1.26
CA ARG A 21 -19.02 -2.00 2.18
C ARG A 21 -18.35 -0.76 2.77
N TYR A 22 -17.08 -0.84 3.16
CA TYR A 22 -16.39 0.32 3.73
C TYR A 22 -16.05 1.36 2.64
N GLY A 23 -15.73 0.91 1.43
CA GLY A 23 -15.46 1.78 0.28
C GLY A 23 -16.71 2.31 -0.43
N SER A 24 -17.92 1.94 -0.01
CA SER A 24 -19.14 2.36 -0.71
C SER A 24 -19.39 3.85 -0.55
N THR A 25 -19.95 4.48 -1.57
CA THR A 25 -20.39 5.86 -1.50
C THR A 25 -21.50 6.02 -0.46
N PRO A 26 -21.41 6.95 0.51
CA PRO A 26 -22.49 7.25 1.43
C PRO A 26 -23.76 7.63 0.67
N VAL A 27 -24.91 7.12 1.14
CA VAL A 27 -26.21 7.34 0.51
C VAL A 27 -27.02 8.43 1.19
N ASP A 28 -26.56 8.93 2.33
CA ASP A 28 -27.21 9.95 3.14
C ASP A 28 -26.20 10.74 3.99
N GLY A 29 -26.69 11.80 4.63
CA GLY A 29 -25.93 12.65 5.53
C GLY A 29 -24.97 13.62 4.84
N PRO A 30 -24.10 14.32 5.59
CA PRO A 30 -23.26 15.40 5.06
C PRO A 30 -22.26 15.00 3.98
N ALA A 31 -21.95 13.70 3.85
CA ALA A 31 -21.03 13.14 2.87
C ALA A 31 -21.74 12.34 1.77
N GLU A 32 -23.07 12.46 1.65
CA GLU A 32 -23.86 11.82 0.60
C GLU A 32 -23.24 12.05 -0.78
N GLY A 33 -23.13 10.98 -1.57
CA GLY A 33 -22.59 11.03 -2.93
C GLY A 33 -21.05 11.15 -3.02
N VAL A 34 -20.34 11.35 -1.89
CA VAL A 34 -18.88 11.50 -1.87
C VAL A 34 -18.18 10.13 -1.82
N GLY A 35 -17.86 9.58 -2.99
CA GLY A 35 -17.19 8.28 -3.12
C GLY A 35 -15.66 8.37 -3.21
N ILE A 36 -14.94 7.69 -2.30
CA ILE A 36 -13.46 7.72 -2.26
C ILE A 36 -12.79 6.78 -3.29
N MET A 37 -13.48 5.72 -3.70
CA MET A 37 -12.87 4.64 -4.51
C MET A 37 -12.34 5.11 -5.87
N ARG A 38 -12.90 6.19 -6.44
CA ARG A 38 -12.39 6.80 -7.69
C ARG A 38 -10.98 7.39 -7.55
N ARG A 39 -10.56 7.75 -6.33
CA ARG A 39 -9.24 8.32 -6.02
C ARG A 39 -8.31 7.33 -5.33
N TRP A 40 -8.81 6.16 -4.94
CA TRP A 40 -8.08 5.20 -4.12
C TRP A 40 -6.72 4.80 -4.72
N GLY A 41 -6.68 4.47 -6.01
CA GLY A 41 -5.43 4.09 -6.68
C GLY A 41 -4.35 5.17 -6.62
N PHE A 42 -4.73 6.45 -6.74
CA PHE A 42 -3.80 7.57 -6.58
C PHE A 42 -3.31 7.68 -5.12
N MET A 43 -4.21 7.56 -4.15
CA MET A 43 -3.87 7.65 -2.73
C MET A 43 -2.87 6.56 -2.31
N VAL A 44 -3.09 5.31 -2.75
CA VAL A 44 -2.22 4.17 -2.45
C VAL A 44 -0.84 4.34 -3.06
N ARG A 45 -0.74 4.74 -4.35
CA ARG A 45 0.56 5.03 -4.98
C ARG A 45 1.31 6.15 -4.27
N ASN A 46 0.60 7.24 -3.93
CA ASN A 46 1.20 8.33 -3.18
C ASN A 46 1.70 7.89 -1.80
N TYR A 47 0.95 7.03 -1.10
CA TYR A 47 1.39 6.45 0.16
C TYR A 47 2.68 5.61 -0.01
N ARG A 48 2.72 4.71 -1.00
CA ARG A 48 3.91 3.88 -1.29
C ARG A 48 5.14 4.73 -1.58
N ARG A 49 5.00 5.75 -2.43
CA ARG A 49 6.04 6.74 -2.73
C ARG A 49 6.60 7.38 -1.46
N LEU A 50 5.73 7.87 -0.59
CA LEU A 50 6.11 8.54 0.66
C LEU A 50 6.78 7.59 1.65
N MET A 51 6.41 6.30 1.64
CA MET A 51 7.04 5.26 2.45
C MET A 51 8.40 4.80 1.90
N GLY A 52 8.83 5.30 0.75
CA GLY A 52 10.05 4.85 0.07
C GLY A 52 9.90 3.43 -0.50
N TRP A 53 8.71 3.11 -0.99
CA TRP A 53 8.39 1.87 -1.69
C TRP A 53 8.15 2.18 -3.17
N ASP A 54 8.35 1.20 -4.02
CA ASP A 54 7.99 1.29 -5.43
C ASP A 54 6.47 1.50 -5.58
N GLU A 55 6.07 2.47 -6.38
CA GLU A 55 4.66 2.91 -6.45
C GLU A 55 3.76 1.84 -7.06
N GLU A 56 4.28 1.09 -8.03
CA GLU A 56 3.52 0.11 -8.79
C GLU A 56 3.45 -1.21 -8.04
N THR A 57 4.59 -1.72 -7.56
CA THR A 57 4.71 -3.04 -6.91
C THR A 57 4.47 -2.99 -5.39
N GLY A 58 4.59 -1.82 -4.76
CA GLY A 58 4.49 -1.68 -3.31
C GLY A 58 5.65 -2.32 -2.53
N VAL A 59 6.73 -2.69 -3.21
CA VAL A 59 7.92 -3.30 -2.61
C VAL A 59 8.81 -2.19 -2.02
N PRO A 60 9.27 -2.31 -0.76
CA PRO A 60 10.22 -1.34 -0.20
C PRO A 60 11.49 -1.23 -1.03
N LEU A 61 11.96 0.00 -1.30
CA LEU A 61 13.21 0.18 -2.04
C LEU A 61 14.40 -0.31 -1.18
N PRO A 62 15.44 -0.93 -1.78
CA PRO A 62 16.62 -1.39 -1.03
C PRO A 62 17.30 -0.28 -0.22
N GLU A 63 17.34 0.93 -0.76
CA GLU A 63 17.87 2.12 -0.07
C GLU A 63 17.06 2.50 1.17
N THR A 64 15.74 2.33 1.12
CA THR A 64 14.85 2.58 2.27
C THR A 64 15.14 1.58 3.37
N LEU A 65 15.33 0.30 3.04
CA LEU A 65 15.71 -0.72 4.01
C LEU A 65 17.07 -0.44 4.65
N ARG A 66 18.09 -0.07 3.85
CA ARG A 66 19.41 0.32 4.36
C ARG A 66 19.34 1.51 5.32
N LYS A 67 18.60 2.58 4.95
CA LYS A 67 18.42 3.77 5.80
C LYS A 67 17.77 3.45 7.15
N LEU A 68 16.92 2.43 7.19
CA LEU A 68 16.24 1.98 8.40
C LEU A 68 17.03 0.93 9.21
N GLY A 69 18.25 0.57 8.77
CA GLY A 69 19.07 -0.46 9.42
C GLY A 69 18.54 -1.89 9.22
N LEU A 70 17.83 -2.14 8.12
CA LEU A 70 17.20 -3.42 7.76
C LEU A 70 17.83 -4.01 6.48
N GLU A 71 19.12 -3.78 6.27
CA GLU A 71 19.83 -4.18 5.05
C GLU A 71 19.79 -5.70 4.79
N GLU A 72 19.75 -6.49 5.85
CA GLU A 72 19.64 -7.95 5.78
C GLU A 72 18.37 -8.42 5.08
N LEU A 73 17.32 -7.58 5.02
CA LEU A 73 16.05 -7.87 4.36
C LEU A 73 16.06 -7.56 2.86
N VAL A 74 17.12 -6.95 2.32
CA VAL A 74 17.17 -6.63 0.87
C VAL A 74 17.16 -7.91 0.03
N LYS A 75 17.83 -8.97 0.48
CA LYS A 75 17.85 -10.29 -0.17
C LYS A 75 16.49 -11.01 -0.16
N ASP A 76 15.58 -10.53 0.67
CA ASP A 76 14.27 -11.12 0.93
C ASP A 76 13.16 -10.43 0.13
N LEU A 77 13.51 -9.40 -0.66
CA LEU A 77 12.58 -8.73 -1.55
C LEU A 77 12.17 -9.67 -2.70
N PRO A 78 10.90 -9.64 -3.13
CA PRO A 78 10.46 -10.39 -4.31
C PRO A 78 11.17 -9.87 -5.57
N THR A 79 11.54 -10.80 -6.46
CA THR A 79 12.17 -10.53 -7.76
C THR A 79 11.19 -9.92 -8.76
#